data_AF-A0A3C0G1Z6-F1
#
_entry.id   AF-A0A3C0G1Z6-F1
#
_cell.length_a   1.000
_cell.length_b   1.000
_cell.length_c   1.000
_cell.angle_alpha   90.00
_cell.angle_beta   90.00
_cell.angle_gamma   90.00
#
_symmetry.space_group_name_H-M   'P 1'
#
loop_
_entity.id
_entity.type
_entity.pdbx_description
1 polymer ?
#
loop_
_entity_poly.entity_id
_entity_poly.type
_entity_poly.pdbx_seq_one_letter_code
_entity_poly.pdbx_strand_id
1 'polypeptide(L)'
;MAKKNYSKSKIVVTEKDRKKYGVCEHDQVSYKALDKMCKDLLLHCKRLSRDIDRKGRMMELWMNNRKLWTEKINADLQYRADKHKQDIETLENAYKKQINELQEMYDEAIEVNADVVEKNRDCIDKNRELLKDHNEIVRAYNGLAEMGKFAEEMGVDIKKHRAQLPEGYEFSQKHTLMESGKVKHSYKLKKKNGKDH
;
A
#
# COMPACT_ATOMS: atom_id res chain seq x y z
N MET A 1 -91.39 18.48 32.64
CA MET A 1 -92.56 17.63 32.32
C MET A 1 -92.10 16.18 32.22
N ALA A 2 -92.56 15.31 33.13
CA ALA A 2 -92.18 13.91 33.19
C ALA A 2 -92.77 13.14 31.99
N LYS A 3 -91.93 12.39 31.25
CA LYS A 3 -92.41 11.47 30.20
C LYS A 3 -93.20 10.34 30.89
N LYS A 4 -94.52 10.32 30.71
CA LYS A 4 -95.38 9.21 31.14
C LYS A 4 -94.91 7.94 30.42
N ASN A 5 -94.28 7.02 31.17
CA ASN A 5 -94.02 5.67 30.70
C ASN A 5 -95.36 4.91 30.70
N TYR A 6 -96.02 4.88 29.54
CA TYR A 6 -97.13 3.98 29.33
C TYR A 6 -96.61 2.54 29.34
N SER A 7 -97.07 1.75 30.32
CA SER A 7 -96.96 0.30 30.27
C SER A 7 -97.63 -0.17 28.99
N LYS A 8 -96.85 -0.62 28.00
CA LYS A 8 -97.38 -1.22 26.78
C LYS A 8 -98.10 -2.49 27.20
N SER A 9 -99.44 -2.45 27.25
CA SER A 9 -100.26 -3.65 27.35
C SER A 9 -99.81 -4.63 26.26
N LYS A 10 -99.46 -5.86 26.62
CA LYS A 10 -99.13 -6.91 25.63
C LYS A 10 -100.33 -7.03 24.68
N ILE A 11 -100.18 -6.57 23.45
CA ILE A 11 -101.16 -6.81 22.39
C ILE A 11 -101.15 -8.32 22.17
N VAL A 12 -102.23 -8.99 22.58
CA VAL A 12 -102.40 -10.42 22.34
C VAL A 12 -102.87 -10.55 20.89
N VAL A 13 -101.96 -10.92 20.00
CA VAL A 13 -102.29 -11.10 18.58
C VAL A 13 -103.14 -12.36 18.46
N THR A 14 -104.35 -12.21 17.93
CA THR A 14 -105.25 -13.36 17.72
C THR A 14 -104.79 -14.19 16.53
N GLU A 15 -105.21 -15.46 16.46
CA GLU A 15 -104.81 -16.34 15.35
C GLU A 15 -105.32 -15.85 13.98
N LYS A 16 -106.42 -15.09 13.95
CA LYS A 16 -106.89 -14.37 12.75
C LYS A 16 -105.91 -13.27 12.33
N ASP A 17 -105.36 -12.51 13.28
CA ASP A 17 -104.37 -11.46 13.02
C ASP A 17 -103.02 -12.05 12.58
N ARG A 18 -102.61 -13.20 13.16
CA ARG A 18 -101.43 -13.94 12.70
C ARG A 18 -101.56 -14.37 11.24
N LYS A 19 -102.72 -14.92 10.83
CA LYS A 19 -102.99 -15.29 9.43
C LYS A 19 -103.06 -14.07 8.50
N LYS A 20 -103.66 -12.96 8.95
CA LYS A 20 -103.83 -11.74 8.15
C LYS A 20 -102.52 -10.97 7.91
N TYR A 21 -101.70 -10.82 8.96
CA TYR A 21 -100.48 -10.01 8.92
C TYR A 21 -99.19 -10.85 8.84
N GLY A 22 -99.29 -12.17 8.94
CA GLY A 22 -98.16 -13.10 8.91
C GLY A 22 -97.21 -12.90 10.07
N VAL A 23 -97.73 -12.68 11.29
CA VAL A 23 -96.94 -12.41 12.50
C VAL A 23 -96.32 -13.71 13.02
N CYS A 24 -95.08 -13.67 13.48
CA CYS A 24 -94.40 -14.82 14.08
C CYS A 24 -95.03 -15.26 15.41
N GLU A 25 -94.78 -16.48 15.85
CA GLU A 25 -95.32 -17.08 17.10
C GLU A 25 -95.08 -16.24 18.37
N HIS A 26 -94.11 -15.32 18.32
CA HIS A 26 -93.77 -14.42 19.43
C HIS A 26 -94.53 -13.10 19.37
N ASP A 27 -95.37 -12.89 18.35
CA ASP A 27 -96.25 -11.74 18.16
C ASP A 27 -95.49 -10.37 18.05
N GLN A 28 -94.18 -10.40 17.76
CA GLN A 28 -93.33 -9.21 17.72
C GLN A 28 -92.95 -8.74 16.30
N VAL A 29 -92.83 -9.64 15.33
CA VAL A 29 -92.35 -9.34 13.96
C VAL A 29 -93.08 -10.22 12.95
N SER A 30 -93.33 -9.74 11.73
CA SER A 30 -93.88 -10.59 10.67
C SER A 30 -92.84 -11.55 10.09
N TYR A 31 -93.26 -12.76 9.71
CA TYR A 31 -92.42 -13.72 9.00
C TYR A 31 -91.81 -13.12 7.71
N LYS A 32 -92.51 -12.19 7.05
CA LYS A 32 -91.98 -11.44 5.89
C LYS A 32 -90.79 -10.55 6.27
N ALA A 33 -90.84 -9.89 7.42
CA ALA A 33 -89.73 -9.06 7.89
C ALA A 33 -88.54 -9.91 8.38
N LEU A 34 -88.81 -11.05 9.03
CA LEU A 34 -87.80 -12.04 9.39
C LEU A 34 -87.09 -12.61 8.15
N ASP A 35 -87.84 -13.03 7.12
CA ASP A 35 -87.28 -13.55 5.87
C ASP A 35 -86.42 -12.49 5.14
N LYS A 36 -86.89 -11.24 5.10
CA LYS A 36 -86.09 -10.13 4.55
C LYS A 36 -84.78 -9.94 5.33
N MET A 37 -84.83 -9.94 6.66
CA MET A 37 -83.63 -9.83 7.50
C MET A 37 -82.67 -11.00 7.26
N CYS A 38 -83.16 -12.23 7.18
CA CYS A 38 -82.33 -13.41 6.89
C CYS A 38 -81.67 -13.31 5.50
N LYS A 39 -82.38 -12.82 4.49
CA LYS A 39 -81.84 -12.58 3.15
C LYS A 39 -80.75 -11.51 3.15
N ASP A 40 -80.98 -10.39 3.84
CA ASP A 40 -80.02 -9.30 3.96
C ASP A 40 -78.75 -9.76 4.70
N LEU A 41 -78.91 -10.54 5.77
CA LEU A 41 -77.79 -11.12 6.54
C LEU A 41 -76.99 -12.12 5.69
N LEU A 42 -77.66 -13.00 4.94
CA LEU A 42 -77.00 -13.91 4.00
C LEU A 42 -76.20 -13.15 2.93
N LEU A 43 -76.79 -12.08 2.37
CA LEU A 43 -76.11 -11.21 1.41
C LEU A 43 -74.89 -10.54 2.01
N HIS A 44 -75.00 -10.05 3.24
CA HIS A 44 -73.88 -9.45 3.98
C HIS A 44 -72.76 -10.47 4.20
N CYS A 45 -73.06 -11.67 4.69
CA CYS A 45 -72.07 -12.75 4.86
C CYS A 45 -71.37 -13.10 3.53
N LYS A 46 -72.11 -13.20 2.43
CA LYS A 46 -71.54 -13.45 1.09
C LYS A 46 -70.65 -12.30 0.59
N ARG A 47 -70.95 -11.04 0.94
CA ARG A 47 -70.11 -9.89 0.59
C ARG A 47 -68.83 -9.89 1.44
N LEU A 48 -68.96 -10.14 2.73
CA LEU A 48 -67.84 -10.19 3.67
C LEU A 48 -66.85 -11.30 3.27
N SER A 49 -67.34 -12.51 2.98
CA SER A 49 -66.50 -13.62 2.52
C SER A 49 -65.70 -13.27 1.26
N ARG A 50 -66.35 -12.66 0.25
CA ARG A 50 -65.65 -12.20 -0.97
C ARG A 50 -64.61 -11.11 -0.70
N ASP A 51 -64.89 -10.21 0.23
CA ASP A 51 -63.96 -9.15 0.61
C ASP A 51 -62.74 -9.71 1.36
N ILE A 52 -62.95 -10.67 2.27
CA ILE A 52 -61.88 -11.41 2.95
C ILE A 52 -60.99 -12.12 1.92
N ASP A 53 -61.57 -12.84 0.97
CA ASP A 53 -60.80 -13.54 -0.08
C ASP A 53 -59.98 -12.56 -0.94
N ARG A 54 -60.57 -11.42 -1.29
CA ARG A 54 -59.89 -10.38 -2.07
C ARG A 54 -58.72 -9.78 -1.29
N LYS A 55 -58.92 -9.47 -0.01
CA LYS A 55 -57.87 -8.94 0.87
C LYS A 55 -56.78 -9.96 1.14
N GLY A 56 -57.13 -11.23 1.30
CA GLY A 56 -56.19 -12.35 1.41
C GLY A 56 -55.26 -12.42 0.20
N ARG A 57 -55.82 -12.44 -1.02
CA ARG A 57 -55.01 -12.42 -2.26
C ARG A 57 -54.10 -11.19 -2.37
N MET A 58 -54.58 -10.03 -1.97
CA MET A 58 -53.76 -8.81 -1.99
C MET A 58 -52.59 -8.89 -1.01
N MET A 59 -52.83 -9.43 0.19
CA MET A 59 -51.80 -9.62 1.21
C MET A 59 -50.72 -10.60 0.74
N GLU A 60 -51.12 -11.70 0.12
CA GLU A 60 -50.20 -12.69 -0.45
C GLU A 60 -49.33 -12.08 -1.57
N LEU A 61 -49.94 -11.32 -2.49
CA LEU A 61 -49.21 -10.61 -3.53
C LEU A 61 -48.20 -9.62 -2.93
N TRP A 62 -48.59 -8.87 -1.91
CA TRP A 62 -47.69 -7.94 -1.23
C TRP A 62 -46.53 -8.65 -0.53
N MET A 63 -46.79 -9.78 0.15
CA MET A 63 -45.75 -10.59 0.79
C MET A 63 -44.75 -11.15 -0.23
N ASN A 64 -45.24 -11.67 -1.36
CA ASN A 64 -44.40 -12.21 -2.42
C ASN A 64 -43.53 -11.12 -3.06
N ASN A 65 -44.11 -9.96 -3.37
CA ASN A 65 -43.35 -8.83 -3.91
C ASN A 65 -42.27 -8.33 -2.94
N ARG A 66 -42.60 -8.24 -1.64
CA ARG A 66 -41.64 -7.86 -0.62
C ARG A 66 -40.50 -8.87 -0.51
N LYS A 67 -40.81 -10.17 -0.54
CA LYS A 67 -39.83 -11.25 -0.51
C LYS A 67 -38.88 -11.17 -1.70
N LEU A 68 -39.41 -11.09 -2.92
CA LEU A 68 -38.62 -10.98 -4.16
C LEU A 68 -37.71 -9.74 -4.16
N TRP A 69 -38.23 -8.60 -3.71
CA TRP A 69 -37.44 -7.37 -3.61
C TRP A 69 -36.30 -7.52 -2.60
N THR A 70 -36.57 -8.14 -1.45
CA THR A 70 -35.55 -8.40 -0.42
C THR A 70 -34.47 -9.37 -0.92
N GLU A 71 -34.88 -10.45 -1.59
CA GLU A 71 -33.96 -11.42 -2.21
C GLU A 71 -33.06 -10.75 -3.26
N LYS A 72 -33.64 -9.88 -4.10
CA LYS A 72 -32.89 -9.12 -5.11
C LYS A 72 -31.85 -8.20 -4.47
N ILE A 73 -32.22 -7.47 -3.41
CA ILE A 73 -31.30 -6.59 -2.71
C ILE A 73 -30.18 -7.38 -2.04
N ASN A 74 -30.52 -8.48 -1.37
CA ASN A 74 -29.52 -9.31 -0.71
C ASN A 74 -28.53 -9.89 -1.73
N ALA A 75 -29.01 -10.34 -2.89
CA ALA A 75 -28.15 -10.82 -3.97
C ALA A 75 -27.22 -9.72 -4.50
N ASP A 76 -27.72 -8.50 -4.72
CA ASP A 76 -26.89 -7.36 -5.17
C ASP A 76 -25.84 -6.97 -4.13
N LEU A 77 -26.22 -6.91 -2.85
CA LEU A 77 -25.29 -6.62 -1.76
C LEU A 77 -24.21 -7.69 -1.64
N GLN A 78 -24.56 -8.96 -1.76
CA GLN A 78 -23.60 -10.06 -1.73
C GLN A 78 -22.63 -9.98 -2.90
N TYR A 79 -23.12 -9.75 -4.11
CA TYR A 79 -22.28 -9.58 -5.29
C TYR A 79 -21.28 -8.43 -5.14
N ARG A 80 -21.72 -7.28 -4.61
CA ARG A 80 -20.84 -6.14 -4.33
C ARG A 80 -19.79 -6.48 -3.28
N ALA A 81 -20.18 -7.15 -2.20
CA ALA A 81 -19.26 -7.57 -1.15
C ALA A 81 -18.17 -8.50 -1.70
N ASP A 82 -18.55 -9.49 -2.52
CA ASP A 82 -17.62 -10.43 -3.14
C ASP A 82 -16.67 -9.72 -4.11
N LYS A 83 -17.19 -8.77 -4.91
CA LYS A 83 -16.36 -7.96 -5.80
C LYS A 83 -15.36 -7.10 -5.03
N HIS A 84 -15.79 -6.40 -3.99
CA HIS A 84 -14.89 -5.60 -3.16
C HIS A 84 -13.82 -6.45 -2.48
N LYS A 85 -14.17 -7.67 -2.06
CA LYS A 85 -13.20 -8.62 -1.51
C LYS A 85 -12.12 -8.98 -2.52
N GLN A 86 -12.51 -9.27 -3.77
CA GLN A 86 -11.56 -9.52 -4.87
C GLN A 86 -10.69 -8.30 -5.16
N ASP A 87 -11.27 -7.10 -5.22
CA ASP A 87 -10.53 -5.86 -5.46
C ASP A 87 -9.47 -5.63 -4.36
N ILE A 88 -9.83 -5.85 -3.08
CA ILE A 88 -8.89 -5.76 -1.96
C ILE A 88 -7.75 -6.77 -2.11
N GLU A 89 -8.06 -8.03 -2.40
CA GLU A 89 -7.05 -9.09 -2.55
C GLU A 89 -6.09 -8.79 -3.71
N THR A 90 -6.60 -8.26 -4.84
CA THR A 90 -5.74 -7.85 -5.96
C THR A 90 -4.82 -6.69 -5.59
N LEU A 91 -5.32 -5.70 -4.85
CA LEU A 91 -4.52 -4.57 -4.37
C LEU A 91 -3.45 -5.01 -3.37
N GLU A 92 -3.81 -5.84 -2.39
CA GLU A 92 -2.87 -6.39 -1.40
C GLU A 92 -1.73 -7.15 -2.09
N ASN A 93 -2.05 -7.98 -3.08
CA ASN A 93 -1.04 -8.72 -3.85
C ASN A 93 -0.14 -7.79 -4.67
N ALA A 94 -0.70 -6.74 -5.29
CA ALA A 94 0.07 -5.74 -6.03
C ALA A 94 1.04 -4.97 -5.13
N TYR A 95 0.57 -4.49 -3.97
CA TYR A 95 1.43 -3.80 -3.00
C TYR A 95 2.51 -4.70 -2.43
N LYS A 96 2.15 -5.95 -2.09
CA LYS A 96 3.13 -6.92 -1.59
C LYS A 96 4.24 -7.19 -2.61
N LYS A 97 3.89 -7.31 -3.90
CA LYS A 97 4.87 -7.45 -4.98
C LYS A 97 5.79 -6.25 -5.08
N GLN A 98 5.24 -5.03 -5.07
CA GLN A 98 6.04 -3.80 -5.14
C GLN A 98 7.00 -3.64 -3.96
N ILE A 99 6.54 -3.99 -2.75
CA ILE A 99 7.39 -3.96 -1.55
C ILE A 99 8.56 -4.92 -1.69
N ASN A 100 8.32 -6.15 -2.17
CA ASN A 100 9.38 -7.13 -2.38
C ASN A 100 10.40 -6.66 -3.43
N GLU A 101 9.94 -6.15 -4.58
CA GLU A 101 10.81 -5.61 -5.64
C GLU A 101 11.66 -4.45 -5.12
N LEU A 102 11.07 -3.54 -4.34
CA LEU A 102 11.79 -2.42 -3.75
C LEU A 102 12.85 -2.89 -2.74
N GLN A 103 12.55 -3.95 -1.99
CA GLN A 103 13.46 -4.51 -1.01
C GLN A 103 14.64 -5.23 -1.68
N GLU A 104 14.39 -5.99 -2.75
CA GLU A 104 15.43 -6.60 -3.58
C GLU A 104 16.37 -5.53 -4.17
N MET A 105 15.83 -4.47 -4.76
CA MET A 105 16.64 -3.35 -5.28
C MET A 105 17.45 -2.64 -4.18
N TYR A 106 16.88 -2.52 -2.97
CA TYR A 106 17.57 -1.89 -1.85
C TYR A 106 18.74 -2.74 -1.37
N ASP A 107 18.55 -4.06 -1.28
CA ASP A 107 19.61 -5.00 -0.90
C ASP A 107 20.73 -5.03 -1.94
N GLU A 108 20.39 -5.04 -3.24
CA GLU A 108 21.38 -4.91 -4.34
C GLU A 108 22.15 -3.59 -4.25
N ALA A 109 21.47 -2.47 -3.98
CA ALA A 109 22.11 -1.17 -3.84
C ALA A 109 23.09 -1.12 -2.66
N ILE A 110 22.77 -1.79 -1.55
CA ILE A 110 23.69 -1.93 -0.41
C ILE A 110 24.94 -2.69 -0.82
N GLU A 111 24.79 -3.83 -1.52
CA GLU A 111 25.90 -4.66 -1.96
C GLU A 111 26.84 -3.90 -2.91
N VAL A 112 26.27 -3.27 -3.94
CA VAL A 112 27.03 -2.45 -4.90
C VAL A 112 27.74 -1.31 -4.20
N ASN A 113 27.08 -0.63 -3.26
CA ASN A 113 27.71 0.46 -2.53
C ASN A 113 28.88 -0.03 -1.64
N ALA A 114 28.76 -1.22 -1.04
CA ALA A 114 29.85 -1.81 -0.27
C ALA A 114 31.09 -2.09 -1.15
N ASP A 115 30.89 -2.71 -2.31
CA ASP A 115 31.96 -2.98 -3.29
C ASP A 115 32.61 -1.68 -3.83
N VAL A 116 31.80 -0.67 -4.14
CA VAL A 116 32.31 0.64 -4.58
C VAL A 116 33.14 1.32 -3.49
N VAL A 117 32.71 1.26 -2.23
CA VAL A 117 33.47 1.82 -1.10
C VAL A 117 34.82 1.12 -0.94
N GLU A 118 34.85 -0.21 -1.08
CA GLU A 118 36.10 -0.99 -1.02
C GLU A 118 37.06 -0.60 -2.14
N LYS A 119 36.59 -0.62 -3.40
CA LYS A 119 37.40 -0.24 -4.57
C LYS A 119 37.90 1.20 -4.47
N ASN A 120 37.06 2.12 -4.00
CA ASN A 120 37.47 3.51 -3.79
C ASN A 120 38.58 3.65 -2.75
N ARG A 121 38.53 2.87 -1.65
CA ARG A 121 39.62 2.86 -0.66
C ARG A 121 40.93 2.35 -1.27
N ASP A 122 40.88 1.24 -2.01
CA ASP A 122 42.07 0.70 -2.69
C ASP A 122 42.65 1.69 -3.72
N CYS A 123 41.80 2.37 -4.49
CA CYS A 123 42.24 3.43 -5.41
C CYS A 123 42.90 4.61 -4.67
N ILE A 124 42.37 5.03 -3.53
CA ILE A 124 42.96 6.10 -2.71
C ILE A 124 44.36 5.70 -2.23
N ASP A 125 44.52 4.46 -1.74
CA ASP A 125 45.79 3.96 -1.25
C ASP A 125 46.83 3.85 -2.38
N LYS A 126 46.46 3.29 -3.53
CA LYS A 126 47.31 3.23 -4.72
C LYS A 126 47.70 4.62 -5.23
N ASN A 127 46.75 5.55 -5.26
CA ASN A 127 47.04 6.94 -5.66
C ASN A 127 48.01 7.61 -4.69
N ARG A 128 47.92 7.31 -3.39
CA ARG A 128 48.85 7.83 -2.39
C ARG A 128 50.27 7.32 -2.59
N GLU A 129 50.44 6.04 -2.90
CA GLU A 129 51.76 5.47 -3.22
C GLU A 129 52.32 6.05 -4.53
N LEU A 130 51.52 6.13 -5.59
CA LEU A 130 51.93 6.75 -6.86
C LEU A 130 52.40 8.21 -6.67
N LEU A 131 51.71 8.97 -5.82
CA LEU A 131 52.13 10.34 -5.49
C LEU A 131 53.46 10.37 -4.72
N LYS A 132 53.74 9.41 -3.84
CA LYS A 132 55.05 9.32 -3.17
C LYS A 132 56.14 9.04 -4.18
N ASP A 133 55.97 8.01 -5.01
CA ASP A 133 56.94 7.63 -6.04
C ASP A 133 57.20 8.78 -7.01
N HIS A 134 56.13 9.44 -7.46
CA HIS A 134 56.23 10.61 -8.34
C HIS A 134 57.03 11.73 -7.68
N ASN A 135 56.74 12.06 -6.42
CA ASN A 135 57.47 13.09 -5.69
C ASN A 135 58.95 12.73 -5.50
N GLU A 136 59.28 11.46 -5.25
CA GLU A 136 60.67 11.01 -5.15
C GLU A 136 61.41 11.12 -6.47
N ILE A 137 60.79 10.71 -7.59
CA ILE A 137 61.35 10.85 -8.94
C ILE A 137 61.60 12.32 -9.26
N VAL A 138 60.63 13.20 -9.00
CA VAL A 138 60.76 14.65 -9.25
C VAL A 138 61.89 15.24 -8.41
N ARG A 139 62.01 14.86 -7.12
CA ARG A 139 63.13 15.29 -6.28
C ARG A 139 64.48 14.78 -6.79
N ALA A 140 64.57 13.52 -7.21
CA ALA A 140 65.80 12.96 -7.76
C ALA A 140 66.21 13.66 -9.06
N TYR A 141 65.25 13.88 -9.97
CA TYR A 141 65.46 14.61 -11.21
C TYR A 141 65.95 16.04 -10.96
N ASN A 142 65.27 16.79 -10.08
CA ASN A 142 65.66 18.16 -9.74
C ASN A 142 67.06 18.20 -9.12
N GLY A 143 67.37 17.27 -8.22
CA GLY A 143 68.69 17.16 -7.62
C GLY A 143 69.78 16.87 -8.65
N LEU A 144 69.53 15.94 -9.59
CA LEU A 144 70.46 15.66 -10.69
C LEU A 144 70.66 16.88 -11.60
N ALA A 145 69.58 17.60 -11.91
CA ALA A 145 69.65 18.81 -12.71
C ALA A 145 70.45 19.93 -12.02
N GLU A 146 70.22 20.15 -10.72
CA GLU A 146 70.98 21.11 -9.91
C GLU A 146 72.47 20.72 -9.78
N MET A 147 72.75 19.44 -9.56
CA MET A 147 74.12 18.92 -9.51
C MET A 147 74.85 19.13 -10.84
N GLY A 148 74.16 18.94 -11.97
CA GLY A 148 74.70 19.23 -13.31
C GLY A 148 75.09 20.70 -13.48
N LYS A 149 74.17 21.62 -13.13
CA LYS A 149 74.45 23.07 -13.17
C LYS A 149 75.61 23.47 -12.26
N PHE A 150 75.62 22.97 -11.02
CA PHE A 150 76.70 23.25 -10.07
C PHE A 150 78.07 22.77 -10.56
N ALA A 151 78.13 21.59 -11.19
CA ALA A 151 79.37 21.06 -11.77
C ALA A 151 79.86 21.91 -12.96
N GLU A 152 78.95 22.38 -13.82
CA GLU A 152 79.28 23.33 -14.89
C GLU A 152 79.83 24.66 -14.33
N GLU A 153 79.20 25.23 -13.29
CA GLU A 153 79.66 26.44 -12.61
C GLU A 153 81.06 26.28 -11.99
N MET A 154 81.36 25.08 -11.46
CA MET A 154 82.68 24.72 -10.94
C MET A 154 83.72 24.42 -12.04
N GLY A 155 83.37 24.56 -13.32
CA GLY A 155 84.26 24.36 -14.45
C GLY A 155 84.54 22.88 -14.80
N VAL A 156 83.72 21.95 -14.30
CA VAL A 156 83.85 20.52 -14.59
C VAL A 156 83.11 20.18 -15.89
N ASP A 157 83.86 19.78 -16.92
CA ASP A 157 83.27 19.28 -18.15
C ASP A 157 82.77 17.83 -17.96
N ILE A 158 81.51 17.70 -17.56
CA ILE A 158 80.82 16.43 -17.29
C ILE A 158 80.87 15.51 -18.53
N LYS A 159 80.83 16.06 -19.76
CA LYS A 159 80.82 15.27 -21.00
C LYS A 159 82.19 14.63 -21.25
N LYS A 160 83.27 15.35 -20.95
CA LYS A 160 84.65 14.87 -21.11
C LYS A 160 85.01 13.77 -20.10
N HIS A 161 84.57 13.90 -18.85
CA HIS A 161 84.91 12.95 -17.78
C HIS A 161 84.03 11.70 -17.72
N ARG A 162 82.94 11.63 -18.52
CA ARG A 162 82.08 10.44 -18.61
C ARG A 162 82.83 9.17 -19.04
N ALA A 163 83.91 9.30 -19.80
CA ALA A 163 84.74 8.17 -20.26
C ALA A 163 85.76 7.69 -19.21
N GLN A 164 85.89 8.38 -18.07
CA GLN A 164 86.87 8.08 -17.00
C GLN A 164 86.17 7.65 -15.70
N LEU A 165 84.97 7.09 -15.80
CA LEU A 165 84.23 6.64 -14.62
C LEU A 165 84.95 5.45 -13.98
N PRO A 166 85.27 5.51 -12.67
CA PRO A 166 85.90 4.39 -12.00
C PRO A 166 84.89 3.24 -11.86
N GLU A 167 85.26 2.06 -12.38
CA GLU A 167 84.45 0.85 -12.28
C GLU A 167 84.45 0.30 -10.84
N GLY A 168 83.33 -0.27 -10.41
CA GLY A 168 83.22 -0.89 -9.08
C GLY A 168 82.85 0.05 -7.94
N TYR A 169 82.20 1.19 -8.19
CA TYR A 169 81.62 2.04 -7.14
C TYR A 169 80.08 1.89 -7.07
N GLU A 170 79.54 1.94 -5.86
CA GLU A 170 78.12 2.00 -5.54
C GLU A 170 77.73 3.46 -5.26
N PHE A 171 76.80 3.97 -6.06
CA PHE A 171 76.23 5.29 -5.90
C PHE A 171 74.94 5.21 -5.08
N SER A 172 74.83 6.05 -4.06
CA SER A 172 73.63 6.17 -3.23
C SER A 172 73.20 7.63 -3.15
N GLN A 173 71.90 7.86 -3.32
CA GLN A 173 71.28 9.19 -3.24
C GLN A 173 70.24 9.21 -2.13
N LYS A 174 70.19 10.31 -1.37
CA LYS A 174 69.18 10.56 -0.34
C LYS A 174 68.63 11.96 -0.50
N HIS A 175 67.31 12.09 -0.48
CA HIS A 175 66.60 13.36 -0.54
C HIS A 175 65.77 13.52 0.74
N THR A 176 65.95 14.64 1.44
CA THR A 176 65.20 14.96 2.67
C THR A 176 64.56 16.32 2.53
N LEU A 177 63.24 16.39 2.71
CA LEU A 177 62.50 17.65 2.77
C LEU A 177 62.74 18.29 4.15
N MET A 178 63.18 19.54 4.18
CA MET A 178 63.37 20.29 5.44
C MET A 178 62.11 21.07 5.80
N GLU A 179 61.96 21.45 7.08
CA GLU A 179 60.84 22.26 7.58
C GLU A 179 60.72 23.62 6.88
N SER A 180 61.81 24.11 6.26
CA SER A 180 61.84 25.32 5.43
C SER A 180 61.24 25.15 4.03
N GLY A 181 60.75 23.96 3.67
CA GLY A 181 60.22 23.63 2.35
C GLY A 181 61.28 23.35 1.28
N LYS A 182 62.58 23.54 1.58
CA LYS A 182 63.69 23.21 0.68
C LYS A 182 64.07 21.73 0.77
N VAL A 183 64.54 21.16 -0.35
CA VAL A 183 65.00 19.76 -0.42
C VAL A 183 66.51 19.72 -0.25
N LYS A 184 67.00 18.94 0.72
CA LYS A 184 68.42 18.66 0.88
C LYS A 184 68.78 17.41 0.07
N HIS A 185 69.65 17.58 -0.91
CA HIS A 185 70.20 16.49 -1.72
C HIS A 185 71.52 16.01 -1.10
N SER A 186 71.69 14.69 -0.95
CA SER A 186 72.91 14.08 -0.43
C SER A 186 73.32 12.92 -1.33
N TYR A 187 74.52 13.01 -1.90
CA TYR A 187 75.09 12.03 -2.82
C TYR A 187 76.30 11.37 -2.16
N LYS A 188 76.37 10.04 -2.21
CA LYS A 188 77.47 9.25 -1.66
C LYS A 188 77.93 8.21 -2.67
N LEU A 189 79.25 8.14 -2.86
CA LEU A 189 79.90 7.15 -3.72
C LEU A 189 80.78 6.26 -2.83
N LYS A 190 80.56 4.94 -2.85
CA LYS A 190 81.33 3.95 -2.08
C LYS A 190 81.96 2.92 -3.01
N LYS A 191 83.10 2.32 -2.66
CA LYS A 191 83.73 1.27 -3.48
C LYS A 191 83.12 -0.10 -3.14
N LYS A 192 82.73 -0.90 -4.14
CA LYS A 192 82.26 -2.29 -3.95
C LYS A 192 83.46 -3.16 -3.58
N ASN A 193 83.49 -3.63 -2.34
CA ASN A 193 84.49 -4.55 -1.77
C ASN A 193 85.96 -4.16 -2.01
N GLY A 194 86.46 -3.22 -1.22
CA GLY A 194 87.89 -3.00 -1.01
C GLY A 194 88.08 -2.01 0.12
N LYS A 195 88.82 -2.41 1.16
CA LYS A 195 89.12 -1.62 2.36
C LYS A 195 89.40 -0.16 2.02
N ASP A 196 88.73 0.72 2.76
CA ASP A 196 88.97 2.16 2.75
C ASP A 196 90.46 2.44 3.01
N HIS A 197 91.06 3.26 2.16
CA HIS A 197 92.28 4.00 2.44
C HIS A 197 91.94 5.48 2.48
#